data_AF-A0A937KVQ9-F1
#
_entry.id   AF-A0A937KVQ9-F1
#
_cell.length_a   1.000
_cell.length_b   1.000
_cell.length_c   1.000
_cell.angle_alpha   90.00
_cell.angle_beta   90.00
_cell.angle_gamma   90.00
#
_symmetry.space_group_name_H-M   'P 1'
#
loop_
_entity.id
_entity.type
_entity.pdbx_description
1 polymer ?
#
loop_
_entity_poly.entity_id
_entity_poly.type
_entity_poly.pdbx_seq_one_letter_code
_entity_poly.pdbx_strand_id
1 'polypeptide(L)' 'MDTHNIFKFIALTAVVAVLSACAEEEQNRLLSYDKGTYLGKADQSLSSDQVRQLMMRSHIQRVY' A
#
# COMPACT_ATOMS: atom_id res chain seq x y z
N MET A 1 -39.87 -12.43 -14.78
CA MET A 1 -38.82 -11.38 -14.79
C MET A 1 -38.63 -10.97 -16.23
N ASP A 2 -38.87 -9.71 -16.55
CA ASP A 2 -38.80 -9.22 -17.93
C ASP A 2 -37.37 -9.29 -18.46
N THR A 3 -37.20 -9.55 -19.76
CA THR A 3 -35.88 -9.62 -20.43
C THR A 3 -35.05 -8.36 -20.21
N HIS A 4 -35.71 -7.21 -20.11
CA HIS A 4 -35.09 -5.94 -19.75
C HIS A 4 -34.52 -5.92 -18.32
N ASN A 5 -35.24 -6.53 -17.37
CA ASN A 5 -34.76 -6.62 -15.99
C ASN A 5 -33.59 -7.61 -15.89
N ILE A 6 -33.65 -8.73 -16.63
CA ILE A 6 -32.54 -9.69 -16.71
C ILE A 6 -31.28 -9.01 -17.28
N PHE A 7 -31.43 -8.22 -18.35
CA PHE A 7 -30.32 -7.48 -18.95
C PHE A 7 -29.70 -6.48 -17.97
N LYS A 8 -30.51 -5.75 -17.20
CA LYS A 8 -30.02 -4.84 -16.14
C LYS A 8 -29.23 -5.58 -15.08
N PHE A 9 -29.72 -6.74 -14.64
CA PHE A 9 -29.02 -7.56 -13.64
C PHE A 9 -27.66 -8.03 -14.16
N ILE A 10 -27.59 -8.52 -15.40
CA ILE A 10 -26.34 -8.94 -16.02
C ILE A 10 -25.36 -7.77 -16.17
N ALA A 11 -25.85 -6.61 -16.60
CA ALA A 11 -25.01 -5.41 -16.72
C ALA A 11 -24.45 -4.96 -15.36
N LEU A 12 -25.26 -4.98 -14.31
CA LEU A 12 -24.84 -4.60 -12.97
C LEU A 12 -23.79 -5.56 -12.40
N THR A 13 -24.00 -6.88 -12.55
CA THR A 13 -23.04 -7.87 -12.04
C THR A 13 -21.71 -7.83 -12.78
N ALA A 14 -21.73 -7.57 -14.09
CA ALA A 14 -20.52 -7.38 -14.88
C ALA A 14 -19.67 -6.19 -14.40
N VAL A 15 -20.31 -5.05 -14.10
CA VAL A 15 -19.59 -3.86 -13.59
C VAL A 15 -18.95 -4.13 -12.23
N VAL A 16 -19.68 -4.79 -11.32
CA VAL A 16 -19.15 -5.13 -9.98
C VAL A 16 -17.95 -6.08 -10.10
N ALA A 17 -18.02 -7.08 -10.98
CA ALA A 17 -16.92 -8.00 -11.21
C ALA A 17 -15.64 -7.29 -11.72
N VAL A 18 -15.78 -6.32 -12.61
CA VAL A 18 -14.64 -5.54 -13.13
C VAL A 18 -14.03 -4.65 -12.03
N LEU A 19 -14.85 -3.99 -11.21
CA LEU A 19 -14.38 -3.14 -10.12
C LEU A 19 -13.70 -3.94 -8.99
N SER A 20 -14.09 -5.21 -8.80
CA SER A 20 -13.46 -6.10 -7.82
C SER A 20 -12.05 -6.57 -8.21
N ALA A 21 -11.60 -6.29 -9.44
CA ALA A 21 -10.23 -6.57 -9.88
C ALA A 21 -9.21 -5.49 -9.46
N CYS A 22 -9.65 -4.38 -8.85
CA CYS A 22 -8.73 -3.43 -8.22
C CYS A 22 -8.11 -4.03 -6.97
N ALA A 23 -6.78 -4.07 -6.94
CA ALA A 23 -6.03 -4.71 -5.86
C ALA A 23 -6.30 -4.00 -4.52
N GLU A 24 -6.64 -4.78 -3.50
CA GLU A 24 -7.12 -4.29 -2.20
C GLU A 24 -6.05 -3.44 -1.49
N GLU A 25 -4.77 -3.72 -1.74
CA GLU A 25 -3.61 -2.98 -1.24
C GLU A 25 -3.50 -1.55 -1.79
N GLU A 26 -4.19 -1.24 -2.89
CA GLU A 26 -4.23 0.12 -3.46
C GLU A 26 -5.41 0.93 -2.92
N GLN A 27 -6.40 0.26 -2.33
CA GLN A 27 -7.53 0.91 -1.69
C GLN A 27 -7.05 1.53 -0.36
N ASN A 28 -7.43 2.78 -0.07
CA ASN A 28 -6.94 3.58 1.08
C ASN A 28 -5.46 3.98 1.08
N ARG A 29 -4.71 3.80 -0.02
CA ARG A 29 -3.39 4.42 -0.16
C ARG A 29 -3.58 5.93 -0.34
N LEU A 30 -2.88 6.76 0.44
CA LEU A 30 -2.88 8.20 0.20
C LEU A 30 -2.32 8.46 -1.20
N LEU A 31 -3.13 9.03 -2.10
CA LEU A 31 -2.70 9.36 -3.47
C LEU A 31 -2.17 10.80 -3.57
N SER A 32 -2.52 11.64 -2.61
CA SER A 32 -2.09 13.03 -2.51
C SER A 32 -1.14 13.19 -1.34
N TYR A 33 0.15 13.31 -1.65
CA TYR A 33 1.19 13.68 -0.68
C TYR A 33 1.59 15.13 -0.95
N ASP A 34 1.73 15.92 0.11
CA ASP A 34 2.49 17.16 -0.03
C ASP A 34 3.95 16.80 -0.25
N LYS A 35 4.53 17.30 -1.36
CA LYS A 35 5.87 16.89 -1.76
C LYS A 35 6.88 17.31 -0.69
N GLY A 36 7.64 16.34 -0.20
CA GLY A 36 8.61 16.57 0.86
C GLY A 36 8.07 16.36 2.28
N THR A 37 6.79 16.01 2.43
CA THR A 37 6.21 15.67 3.74
C THR A 37 6.00 14.16 3.85
N TYR A 38 6.69 13.52 4.79
CA TYR A 38 6.44 12.14 5.15
C TYR A 38 5.19 12.07 6.04
N LEU A 39 4.11 11.46 5.53
CA LEU A 39 2.84 11.28 6.24
C LEU A 39 2.77 9.95 7.01
N GLY A 40 3.88 9.21 7.10
CA GLY A 40 3.97 7.98 7.88
C GLY A 40 4.00 8.25 9.39
N LYS A 41 4.05 7.19 10.18
CA LYS A 41 4.29 7.31 11.63
C LYS A 41 5.63 8.02 11.87
N ALA A 42 5.68 8.80 12.94
CA ALA A 42 6.94 9.39 13.37
C ALA A 42 8.00 8.30 13.59
N ASP A 43 9.24 8.62 13.21
CA ASP A 43 10.37 7.73 13.43
C ASP A 43 10.57 7.47 14.92
N GLN A 44 10.97 6.25 15.24
CA GLN A 44 11.36 5.87 16.59
C GLN A 44 12.86 6.09 16.76
N SER A 45 13.25 6.66 17.91
CA SER A 45 14.66 6.76 18.26
C SER A 45 15.27 5.36 18.41
N LEU A 46 16.48 5.18 17.89
CA LEU A 46 17.23 3.94 18.07
C LEU A 46 17.79 3.83 19.49
N SER A 47 17.79 2.62 20.05
CA SER A 47 18.52 2.32 21.27
C SER A 47 20.04 2.27 21.01
N SER A 48 20.84 2.39 22.06
CA SER A 48 22.30 2.28 21.97
C SER A 48 22.77 0.97 21.34
N ASP A 49 22.06 -0.13 21.63
CA ASP A 49 22.39 -1.45 21.10
C ASP A 49 22.04 -1.56 19.61
N GLN A 50 20.91 -0.98 19.19
CA GLN A 50 20.54 -0.91 17.77
C GLN A 50 21.57 -0.10 16.98
N VAL A 51 22.01 1.05 17.52
CA VAL A 51 23.07 1.86 16.91
C VAL A 51 24.37 1.06 16.77
N ARG A 52 24.79 0.34 17.83
CA ARG A 52 25.99 -0.50 17.80
C ARG A 52 25.91 -1.59 16.74
N GLN A 53 24.77 -2.27 16.61
CA GLN A 53 24.58 -3.30 15.60
C GLN A 53 24.63 -2.73 14.18
N LEU A 54 24.03 -1.56 13.94
CA LEU A 54 24.08 -0.89 12.65
C LEU A 54 25.52 -0.52 12.26
N MET A 55 26.30 0.00 13.23
CA MET A 55 27.71 0.32 13.02
C MET A 55 28.52 -0.93 12.64
N MET A 56 28.34 -2.06 13.34
CA MET A 56 29.02 -3.30 12.99
C MET A 56 28.67 -3.79 11.58
N ARG A 57 27.39 -3.70 11.18
CA ARG A 57 26.95 -4.09 9.83
C ARG A 57 27.54 -3.18 8.76
N SER A 58 27.57 -1.87 8.97
CA SER A 58 28.15 -0.93 8.00
C SER A 58 29.65 -1.15 7.84
N HIS A 59 30.36 -1.48 8.93
CA HIS A 59 31.79 -1.86 8.85
C HIS A 59 32.01 -3.10 7.99
N ILE A 60 31.17 -4.13 8.12
CA ILE A 60 31.24 -5.35 7.30
C ILE A 60 30.94 -5.03 5.83
N GLN A 61 29.86 -4.29 5.56
CA GLN A 61 29.46 -3.91 4.20
C GLN A 61 30.49 -3.03 3.48
N ARG A 62 31.27 -2.22 4.21
CA ARG A 62 32.34 -1.41 3.62
C ARG A 62 33.55 -2.23 3.18
N VAL A 63 33.79 -3.37 3.82
CA VAL A 63 34.97 -4.21 3.58
C VAL A 63 34.73 -5.22 2.46
N TYR A 64 33.46 -5.53 2.17
CA TYR A 64 33.04 -6.35 1.03
C TYR A 64 32.80 -5.48 -0.21
#